data_AF-R6YK00-F1
#
_entry.id   AF-R6YK00-F1
#
_cell.length_a   1.000
_cell.length_b   1.000
_cell.length_c   1.000
_cell.angle_alpha   90.00
_cell.angle_beta   90.00
_cell.angle_gamma   90.00
#
_symmetry.space_group_name_H-M   'P 1'
#
loop_
_entity.id
_entity.type
_entity.pdbx_description
1 polymer ?
#
loop_
_entity_poly.entity_id
_entity_poly.type
_entity_poly.pdbx_seq_one_letter_code
_entity_poly.pdbx_strand_id
1 'polypeptide(L)'
;MGKKLLHMALAVIAAVLPTIPSMAQIPEGYYNSLKGKKGAELKTAVYNVIKNAKVLSYGSGSGHTWWGFWQTDRDSRGYFIDRYSAESSWVKSTSQGAVGSGMNIEHSFPKSWWGGDNNQAYKDLYNLMPCESKINSTKSNYPMGTVVSGDKGNGWTKVGNGSDGNTYWEPADPWKGDFARGYMYMATTYQNLNWEKTGLQILQKDTYPTLKPWAYTLYIKWAKADRPDALEIQRNEDVYKIQGNRNPYVDFPNLMEYVWGDSTDIAFNPETTVKSSAYKDGGGGTVTPDPTPDEPSSGTIFTADFTKSQGGCTERIIKNESSHSNIWIQTNQYGWKATAYKGQNDVADAKLILPETDLTNYQSAKLTINQAVNFAKTKGLEYLSIEAITIDDETDDEIVTKLADFKVPAEDSWIFSEYTLDLTQFCGERLILAFHYTSDASICSTWEIKNLTIEGTKVPTGIDTPTWKTDNHGVIDFSKPYETYTVDGMKTTLNKNKKGIFIIKQGNATRKMVRY
;
A
#
# COMPACT_ATOMS: atom_id res chain seq x y z
N MET A 1 -34.91 -8.99 66.63
CA MET A 1 -33.75 -8.08 66.73
C MET A 1 -32.54 -8.81 66.15
N GLY A 2 -32.00 -8.31 65.02
CA GLY A 2 -30.82 -8.85 64.32
C GLY A 2 -31.06 -10.14 63.52
N LYS A 3 -30.45 -10.44 62.37
CA LYS A 3 -29.68 -9.74 61.32
C LYS A 3 -29.14 -10.87 60.41
N LYS A 4 -29.01 -10.62 59.08
CA LYS A 4 -28.21 -11.39 58.08
C LYS A 4 -28.90 -12.65 57.51
N LEU A 5 -29.41 -12.71 56.26
CA LEU A 5 -28.95 -12.27 54.93
C LEU A 5 -27.70 -13.01 54.41
N LEU A 6 -27.92 -13.69 53.27
CA LEU A 6 -27.03 -14.00 52.13
C LEU A 6 -26.49 -15.44 51.97
N HIS A 7 -26.22 -15.77 50.69
CA HIS A 7 -25.65 -16.96 50.04
C HIS A 7 -26.69 -17.97 49.50
N MET A 8 -26.79 -18.32 48.21
CA MET A 8 -26.16 -17.95 46.95
C MET A 8 -27.15 -18.38 45.85
N ALA A 9 -27.52 -17.49 44.93
CA ALA A 9 -28.11 -17.90 43.65
C ALA A 9 -27.01 -17.83 42.59
N LEU A 10 -26.55 -18.99 42.12
CA LEU A 10 -25.65 -19.09 40.97
C LEU A 10 -26.45 -18.76 39.70
N ALA A 11 -26.28 -17.55 39.17
CA ALA A 11 -26.71 -17.21 37.83
C ALA A 11 -25.66 -17.71 36.83
N VAL A 12 -25.97 -18.76 36.08
CA VAL A 12 -25.20 -19.15 34.90
C VAL A 12 -25.55 -18.18 33.78
N ILE A 13 -24.70 -17.16 33.58
CA ILE A 13 -24.76 -16.32 32.37
C ILE A 13 -24.05 -17.11 31.27
N ALA A 14 -24.84 -17.77 30.42
CA ALA A 14 -24.35 -18.26 29.14
C ALA A 14 -24.08 -17.05 28.24
N ALA A 15 -22.80 -16.67 28.11
CA ALA A 15 -22.39 -15.68 27.13
C ALA A 15 -22.62 -16.26 25.72
N VAL A 16 -23.72 -15.86 25.08
CA VAL A 16 -23.88 -16.01 23.63
C VAL A 16 -22.92 -15.02 22.99
N LEU A 17 -21.70 -15.47 22.71
CA LEU A 17 -20.79 -14.73 21.83
C LEU A 17 -21.44 -14.67 20.44
N PRO A 18 -21.66 -13.49 19.85
CA PRO A 18 -22.02 -13.41 18.44
C PRO A 18 -20.89 -14.04 17.64
N THR A 19 -21.18 -15.17 16.99
CA THR A 19 -20.28 -15.75 16.00
C THR A 19 -20.20 -14.76 14.84
N ILE A 20 -19.17 -13.93 14.83
CA ILE A 20 -18.80 -13.19 13.64
C ILE A 20 -18.51 -14.25 12.57
N PRO A 21 -19.21 -14.26 11.42
CA PRO A 21 -18.88 -15.20 10.36
C PRO A 21 -17.42 -14.96 9.98
N SER A 22 -16.58 -15.96 10.25
CA SER A 22 -15.23 -16.02 9.72
C SER A 22 -15.37 -16.11 8.20
N MET A 23 -15.23 -14.97 7.53
CA MET A 23 -15.06 -14.93 6.09
C MET A 23 -13.85 -15.79 5.77
N ALA A 24 -14.07 -16.85 5.01
CA ALA A 24 -13.01 -17.79 4.64
C ALA A 24 -11.82 -17.00 4.08
N GLN A 25 -10.62 -17.36 4.53
CA GLN A 25 -9.39 -16.72 4.11
C GLN A 25 -8.90 -17.41 2.83
N ILE A 26 -8.18 -16.67 1.98
CA ILE A 26 -7.39 -17.24 0.88
C ILE A 26 -6.69 -18.51 1.41
N PRO A 27 -6.90 -19.70 0.80
CA PRO A 27 -6.33 -20.93 1.32
C PRO A 27 -4.81 -20.81 1.45
N GLU A 28 -4.27 -21.34 2.55
CA GLU A 28 -2.83 -21.28 2.79
C GLU A 28 -2.07 -21.89 1.61
N GLY A 29 -1.06 -21.16 1.13
CA GLY A 29 -0.23 -21.59 0.00
C GLY A 29 -0.86 -21.47 -1.39
N TYR A 30 -2.14 -21.08 -1.52
CA TYR A 30 -2.86 -21.05 -2.81
C TYR A 30 -2.15 -20.21 -3.89
N TYR A 31 -1.47 -19.13 -3.48
CA TYR A 31 -0.77 -18.21 -4.39
C TYR A 31 0.77 -18.27 -4.30
N ASN A 32 1.36 -19.27 -3.62
CA ASN A 32 2.82 -19.31 -3.40
C ASN A 32 3.63 -19.26 -4.71
N SER A 33 3.11 -19.82 -5.80
CA SER A 33 3.76 -19.82 -7.11
C SER A 33 3.86 -18.43 -7.76
N LEU A 34 3.17 -17.41 -7.23
CA LEU A 34 3.24 -16.03 -7.73
C LEU A 34 4.44 -15.26 -7.19
N LYS A 35 5.06 -15.74 -6.09
CA LYS A 35 6.16 -15.05 -5.41
C LYS A 35 7.37 -14.86 -6.36
N GLY A 36 7.85 -13.63 -6.45
CA GLY A 36 9.00 -13.25 -7.26
C GLY A 36 8.71 -13.03 -8.75
N LYS A 37 7.48 -13.30 -9.22
CA LYS A 37 7.11 -13.20 -10.64
C LYS A 37 6.75 -11.76 -11.01
N LYS A 38 6.93 -11.42 -12.29
CA LYS A 38 6.78 -10.06 -12.84
C LYS A 38 6.04 -10.06 -14.18
N GLY A 39 5.28 -9.01 -14.50
CA GLY A 39 4.69 -8.77 -15.82
C GLY A 39 4.07 -10.02 -16.48
N ALA A 40 4.56 -10.37 -17.68
CA ALA A 40 4.08 -11.53 -18.44
C ALA A 40 4.26 -12.88 -17.73
N GLU A 41 5.35 -13.05 -16.98
CA GLU A 41 5.62 -14.25 -16.20
C GLU A 41 4.61 -14.37 -15.05
N LEU A 42 4.29 -13.26 -14.38
CA LEU A 42 3.27 -13.20 -13.35
C LEU A 42 1.89 -13.52 -13.92
N LYS A 43 1.49 -12.92 -15.05
CA LYS A 43 0.21 -13.25 -15.71
C LYS A 43 0.08 -14.74 -15.98
N THR A 44 1.15 -15.35 -16.48
CA THR A 44 1.20 -16.80 -16.77
C THR A 44 1.13 -17.64 -15.50
N ALA A 45 1.80 -17.21 -14.43
CA ALA A 45 1.71 -17.87 -13.12
C ALA A 45 0.29 -17.79 -12.55
N VAL A 46 -0.36 -16.62 -12.64
CA VAL A 46 -1.76 -16.41 -12.25
C VAL A 46 -2.69 -17.33 -13.02
N TYR A 47 -2.58 -17.37 -14.35
CA TYR A 47 -3.32 -18.30 -15.20
C TYR A 47 -3.17 -19.76 -14.72
N ASN A 48 -1.94 -20.21 -14.43
CA ASN A 48 -1.71 -21.58 -14.01
C ASN A 48 -2.38 -21.93 -12.66
N VAL A 49 -2.52 -20.96 -11.75
CA VAL A 49 -3.23 -21.13 -10.48
C VAL A 49 -4.74 -21.28 -10.71
N ILE A 50 -5.33 -20.45 -11.58
CA ILE A 50 -6.80 -20.27 -11.63
C ILE A 50 -7.50 -20.92 -12.83
N LYS A 51 -6.76 -21.50 -13.79
CA LYS A 51 -7.30 -22.01 -15.06
C LYS A 51 -8.33 -23.14 -14.95
N ASN A 52 -8.26 -23.94 -13.88
CA ASN A 52 -9.15 -25.10 -13.70
C ASN A 52 -10.28 -24.74 -12.74
N ALA A 53 -11.53 -24.87 -13.18
CA ALA A 53 -12.71 -24.60 -12.38
C ALA A 53 -13.74 -25.74 -12.49
N LYS A 54 -14.38 -26.09 -11.38
CA LYS A 54 -15.58 -26.93 -11.37
C LYS A 54 -16.77 -26.06 -11.74
N VAL A 55 -17.40 -26.32 -12.88
CA VAL A 55 -18.52 -25.49 -13.35
C VAL A 55 -19.85 -26.19 -13.19
N LEU A 56 -20.87 -25.42 -12.77
CA LEU A 56 -22.26 -25.85 -12.78
C LEU A 56 -22.76 -26.03 -14.22
N SER A 57 -23.86 -26.76 -14.40
CA SER A 57 -24.58 -26.77 -15.67
C SER A 57 -25.16 -25.38 -15.96
N TYR A 58 -25.25 -25.00 -17.23
CA TYR A 58 -25.85 -23.71 -17.58
C TYR A 58 -27.39 -23.78 -17.50
N GLY A 59 -28.04 -22.85 -16.83
CA GLY A 59 -29.50 -22.75 -16.78
C GLY A 59 -30.10 -22.74 -15.37
N SER A 60 -31.30 -23.32 -15.23
CA SER A 60 -32.08 -23.35 -13.98
C SER A 60 -32.24 -24.76 -13.41
N GLY A 61 -32.58 -24.84 -12.13
CA GLY A 61 -32.71 -26.10 -11.38
C GLY A 61 -31.46 -26.50 -10.62
N SER A 62 -31.51 -27.67 -9.97
CA SER A 62 -30.42 -28.17 -9.12
C SER A 62 -29.12 -28.36 -9.90
N GLY A 63 -28.02 -27.85 -9.36
CA GLY A 63 -26.70 -27.93 -10.00
C GLY A 63 -26.51 -27.05 -11.24
N HIS A 64 -27.39 -26.06 -11.46
CA HIS A 64 -27.29 -25.13 -12.58
C HIS A 64 -26.93 -23.70 -12.16
N THR A 65 -26.64 -22.80 -13.09
CA THR A 65 -26.25 -21.40 -12.81
C THR A 65 -27.18 -20.68 -11.84
N TRP A 66 -28.51 -20.74 -12.01
CA TRP A 66 -29.45 -20.09 -11.08
C TRP A 66 -29.41 -20.67 -9.66
N TRP A 67 -28.96 -21.92 -9.50
CA TRP A 67 -28.69 -22.50 -8.19
C TRP A 67 -27.45 -21.88 -7.55
N GLY A 68 -26.43 -21.58 -8.36
CA GLY A 68 -25.24 -20.83 -7.95
C GLY A 68 -25.59 -19.38 -7.54
N PHE A 69 -26.37 -18.66 -8.37
CA PHE A 69 -26.78 -17.27 -8.08
C PHE A 69 -27.55 -17.12 -6.77
N TRP A 70 -28.29 -18.15 -6.35
CA TRP A 70 -28.91 -18.15 -5.02
C TRP A 70 -27.90 -18.00 -3.88
N GLN A 71 -26.68 -18.53 -4.05
CA GLN A 71 -25.59 -18.49 -3.08
C GLN A 71 -24.68 -17.28 -3.29
N THR A 72 -24.39 -16.92 -4.55
CA THR A 72 -23.34 -15.95 -4.89
C THR A 72 -23.86 -14.54 -5.19
N ASP A 73 -25.14 -14.41 -5.54
CA ASP A 73 -25.71 -13.18 -6.13
C ASP A 73 -27.10 -12.89 -5.56
N ARG A 74 -27.27 -13.10 -4.26
CA ARG A 74 -28.52 -12.86 -3.52
C ARG A 74 -28.24 -12.08 -2.24
N ASP A 75 -28.93 -10.95 -2.06
CA ASP A 75 -28.78 -10.14 -0.85
C ASP A 75 -29.51 -10.76 0.36
N SER A 76 -29.35 -10.14 1.53
CA SER A 76 -29.97 -10.59 2.78
C SER A 76 -31.50 -10.50 2.78
N ARG A 77 -32.09 -9.63 1.94
CA ARG A 77 -33.55 -9.49 1.76
C ARG A 77 -34.12 -10.54 0.78
N GLY A 78 -33.24 -11.24 0.07
CA GLY A 78 -33.53 -12.31 -0.87
C GLY A 78 -33.71 -11.86 -2.31
N TYR A 79 -33.25 -10.67 -2.67
CA TYR A 79 -33.24 -10.15 -4.04
C TYR A 79 -31.97 -10.56 -4.76
N PHE A 80 -32.09 -10.84 -6.06
CA PHE A 80 -30.90 -11.03 -6.89
C PHE A 80 -30.12 -9.72 -7.00
N ILE A 81 -28.81 -9.79 -6.81
CA ILE A 81 -27.90 -8.64 -6.97
C ILE A 81 -27.68 -8.44 -8.48
N ASP A 82 -28.57 -7.69 -9.12
CA ASP A 82 -28.43 -7.29 -10.53
C ASP A 82 -27.57 -6.04 -10.63
N ARG A 83 -26.27 -6.24 -10.86
CA ARG A 83 -25.28 -5.16 -11.01
C ARG A 83 -25.52 -4.26 -12.22
N TYR A 84 -26.41 -4.66 -13.14
CA TYR A 84 -26.73 -3.91 -14.35
C TYR A 84 -27.93 -2.97 -14.18
N SER A 85 -28.64 -3.06 -13.07
CA SER A 85 -29.88 -2.33 -12.83
C SER A 85 -29.90 -1.68 -11.45
N ALA A 86 -30.66 -0.60 -11.30
CA ALA A 86 -30.83 0.05 -10.01
C ALA A 86 -31.45 -0.91 -8.99
N GLU A 87 -31.03 -0.82 -7.73
CA GLU A 87 -31.47 -1.72 -6.65
C GLU A 87 -33.00 -1.78 -6.51
N SER A 88 -33.69 -0.66 -6.74
CA SER A 88 -35.16 -0.57 -6.71
C SER A 88 -35.87 -1.42 -7.78
N SER A 89 -35.13 -1.89 -8.79
CA SER A 89 -35.63 -2.76 -9.86
C SER A 89 -35.24 -4.23 -9.70
N TRP A 90 -34.49 -4.57 -8.64
CA TRP A 90 -34.06 -5.95 -8.41
C TRP A 90 -35.24 -6.88 -8.18
N VAL A 91 -35.07 -8.12 -8.63
CA VAL A 91 -36.12 -9.14 -8.59
C VAL A 91 -35.88 -10.08 -7.41
N LYS A 92 -36.95 -10.34 -6.65
CA LYS A 92 -36.89 -11.25 -5.51
C LYS A 92 -36.73 -12.69 -5.99
N SER A 93 -35.75 -13.40 -5.43
CA SER A 93 -35.58 -14.83 -5.66
C SER A 93 -36.64 -15.63 -4.89
N THR A 94 -37.33 -16.54 -5.56
CA THR A 94 -38.47 -17.29 -5.00
C THR A 94 -38.05 -18.61 -4.36
N SER A 95 -37.15 -19.35 -5.02
CA SER A 95 -36.59 -20.62 -4.52
C SER A 95 -35.23 -20.88 -5.17
N GLN A 96 -34.38 -21.67 -4.50
CA GLN A 96 -33.05 -22.00 -5.02
C GLN A 96 -33.12 -22.71 -6.39
N GLY A 97 -32.38 -22.19 -7.36
CA GLY A 97 -32.38 -22.69 -8.74
C GLY A 97 -33.50 -22.15 -9.63
N ALA A 98 -34.45 -21.36 -9.11
CA ALA A 98 -35.48 -20.72 -9.93
C ALA A 98 -34.93 -19.48 -10.66
N VAL A 99 -35.46 -19.27 -11.88
CA VAL A 99 -35.17 -18.08 -12.69
C VAL A 99 -35.84 -16.85 -12.08
N GLY A 100 -35.12 -15.73 -11.99
CA GLY A 100 -35.72 -14.44 -11.65
C GLY A 100 -36.69 -13.98 -12.75
N SER A 101 -37.89 -13.53 -12.37
CA SER A 101 -38.88 -13.05 -13.35
C SER A 101 -38.28 -11.91 -14.20
N GLY A 102 -38.32 -12.06 -15.53
CA GLY A 102 -37.77 -11.05 -16.45
C GLY A 102 -36.25 -10.94 -16.46
N MET A 103 -35.52 -11.89 -15.86
CA MET A 103 -34.06 -11.91 -15.81
C MET A 103 -33.45 -12.98 -16.71
N ASN A 104 -32.24 -12.71 -17.19
CA ASN A 104 -31.36 -13.62 -17.91
C ASN A 104 -30.10 -13.95 -17.09
N ILE A 105 -29.40 -15.00 -17.50
CA ILE A 105 -28.00 -15.24 -17.13
C ILE A 105 -27.16 -14.42 -18.11
N GLU A 106 -26.46 -13.40 -17.60
CA GLU A 106 -25.62 -12.54 -18.43
C GLU A 106 -24.17 -13.03 -18.46
N HIS A 107 -23.59 -13.09 -19.66
CA HIS A 107 -22.15 -13.27 -19.87
C HIS A 107 -21.51 -11.89 -19.91
N SER A 108 -21.02 -11.39 -18.77
CA SER A 108 -20.43 -10.04 -18.68
C SER A 108 -19.37 -9.84 -19.75
N PHE A 109 -18.43 -10.78 -19.86
CA PHE A 109 -17.51 -10.98 -20.98
C PHE A 109 -18.21 -11.88 -22.03
N PRO A 110 -18.64 -11.34 -23.18
CA PRO A 110 -19.57 -12.02 -24.08
C PRO A 110 -19.00 -13.30 -24.72
N LYS A 111 -19.78 -14.38 -24.66
CA LYS A 111 -19.41 -15.66 -25.31
C LYS A 111 -19.12 -15.60 -26.79
N SER A 112 -19.73 -14.64 -27.50
CA SER A 112 -19.51 -14.46 -28.93
C SER A 112 -18.08 -14.02 -29.26
N TRP A 113 -17.30 -13.58 -28.27
CA TRP A 113 -15.91 -13.17 -28.45
C TRP A 113 -14.93 -14.35 -28.56
N TRP A 114 -15.38 -15.59 -28.30
CA TRP A 114 -14.58 -16.81 -28.49
C TRP A 114 -15.31 -17.87 -29.32
N GLY A 115 -16.27 -17.47 -30.15
CA GLY A 115 -17.06 -18.39 -30.98
C GLY A 115 -18.33 -18.95 -30.34
N GLY A 116 -18.51 -18.77 -29.02
CA GLY A 116 -19.72 -19.21 -28.30
C GLY A 116 -19.69 -20.66 -27.83
N ASP A 117 -18.53 -21.32 -27.91
CA ASP A 117 -18.34 -22.69 -27.45
C ASP A 117 -18.77 -22.87 -25.99
N ASN A 118 -19.48 -23.97 -25.72
CA ASN A 118 -19.95 -24.34 -24.38
C ASN A 118 -18.83 -24.98 -23.55
N ASN A 119 -17.80 -24.20 -23.26
CA ASN A 119 -16.62 -24.57 -22.49
C ASN A 119 -16.73 -24.10 -21.02
N GLN A 120 -15.62 -24.13 -20.27
CA GLN A 120 -15.59 -23.64 -18.88
C GLN A 120 -15.94 -22.15 -18.78
N ALA A 121 -15.43 -21.31 -19.69
CA ALA A 121 -15.70 -19.87 -19.73
C ALA A 121 -17.18 -19.54 -19.92
N TYR A 122 -17.92 -20.42 -20.62
CA TYR A 122 -19.36 -20.30 -20.81
C TYR A 122 -20.14 -20.44 -19.49
N LYS A 123 -19.59 -21.15 -18.51
CA LYS A 123 -20.29 -21.57 -17.28
C LYS A 123 -19.67 -20.99 -16.00
N ASP A 124 -18.65 -20.14 -16.14
CA ASP A 124 -17.87 -19.59 -15.04
C ASP A 124 -18.67 -18.51 -14.29
N LEU A 125 -18.93 -18.72 -13.00
CA LEU A 125 -19.66 -17.80 -12.14
C LEU A 125 -18.92 -16.47 -11.92
N TYR A 126 -17.61 -16.35 -12.18
CA TYR A 126 -16.95 -15.03 -12.21
C TYR A 126 -17.32 -14.21 -13.46
N ASN A 127 -17.84 -14.86 -14.50
CA ASN A 127 -18.31 -14.22 -15.73
C ASN A 127 -19.85 -14.13 -15.82
N LEU A 128 -20.54 -15.03 -15.12
CA LEU A 128 -21.99 -15.12 -15.14
C LEU A 128 -22.61 -14.30 -14.00
N MET A 129 -23.61 -13.48 -14.33
CA MET A 129 -24.36 -12.71 -13.35
C MET A 129 -25.86 -12.70 -13.68
N PRO A 130 -26.76 -12.59 -12.69
CA PRO A 130 -28.17 -12.35 -12.96
C PRO A 130 -28.34 -10.92 -13.49
N CYS A 131 -29.14 -10.76 -14.54
CA CYS A 131 -29.33 -9.47 -15.21
C CYS A 131 -30.75 -9.31 -15.74
N GLU A 132 -31.36 -8.15 -15.59
CA GLU A 132 -32.63 -7.83 -16.24
C GLU A 132 -32.55 -8.01 -17.77
N SER A 133 -33.56 -8.68 -18.34
CA SER A 133 -33.50 -9.18 -19.73
C SER A 133 -33.43 -8.09 -20.79
N LYS A 134 -34.06 -6.92 -20.56
CA LYS A 134 -34.03 -5.80 -21.49
C LYS A 134 -32.66 -5.13 -21.50
N ILE A 135 -32.06 -4.84 -20.35
CA ILE A 135 -30.72 -4.24 -20.31
C ILE A 135 -29.66 -5.22 -20.81
N ASN A 136 -29.79 -6.52 -20.54
CA ASN A 136 -28.96 -7.55 -21.15
C ASN A 136 -29.03 -7.46 -22.70
N SER A 137 -30.24 -7.44 -23.26
CA SER A 137 -30.44 -7.32 -24.71
C SER A 137 -29.85 -6.03 -25.28
N THR A 138 -29.97 -4.90 -24.56
CA THR A 138 -29.43 -3.61 -24.97
C THR A 138 -27.89 -3.59 -24.91
N LYS A 139 -27.29 -4.17 -23.86
CA LYS A 139 -25.83 -4.31 -23.68
C LYS A 139 -25.21 -5.16 -24.79
N SER A 140 -25.93 -6.19 -25.27
CA SER A 140 -25.49 -7.02 -26.39
C SER A 140 -24.07 -7.56 -26.15
N ASN A 141 -23.26 -7.70 -27.21
CA ASN A 141 -21.87 -8.10 -27.14
C ASN A 141 -20.87 -6.92 -27.17
N TYR A 142 -21.33 -5.70 -26.84
CA TYR A 142 -20.47 -4.53 -26.83
C TYR A 142 -19.36 -4.68 -25.79
N PRO A 143 -18.17 -4.12 -26.03
CA PRO A 143 -17.11 -4.10 -25.04
C PRO A 143 -17.40 -3.12 -23.92
N MET A 144 -16.77 -3.37 -22.77
CA MET A 144 -16.85 -2.46 -21.64
C MET A 144 -15.92 -1.26 -21.87
N GLY A 145 -16.45 -0.05 -21.79
CA GLY A 145 -15.72 1.20 -22.07
C GLY A 145 -16.52 2.44 -21.67
N THR A 146 -15.90 3.61 -21.75
CA THR A 146 -16.57 4.89 -21.42
C THR A 146 -17.55 5.28 -22.52
N VAL A 147 -18.80 5.55 -22.15
CA VAL A 147 -19.85 6.05 -23.05
C VAL A 147 -19.92 7.57 -22.93
N VAL A 148 -19.65 8.27 -24.04
CA VAL A 148 -19.60 9.74 -24.09
C VAL A 148 -20.84 10.36 -24.73
N SER A 149 -21.61 9.59 -25.51
CA SER A 149 -22.84 10.07 -26.14
C SER A 149 -23.77 8.93 -26.57
N GLY A 150 -25.03 9.26 -26.87
CA GLY A 150 -25.99 8.30 -27.45
C GLY A 150 -26.38 7.17 -26.50
N ASP A 151 -26.38 7.43 -25.18
CA ASP A 151 -26.77 6.44 -24.19
C ASP A 151 -28.23 6.00 -24.37
N LYS A 152 -28.43 4.69 -24.58
CA LYS A 152 -29.72 4.01 -24.68
C LYS A 152 -29.93 2.99 -23.55
N GLY A 153 -29.15 3.11 -22.48
CA GLY A 153 -29.17 2.26 -21.30
C GLY A 153 -30.44 2.37 -20.46
N ASN A 154 -30.34 1.95 -19.20
CA ASN A 154 -31.45 1.96 -18.24
C ASN A 154 -31.26 2.99 -17.10
N GLY A 155 -30.32 3.92 -17.25
CA GLY A 155 -29.94 4.88 -16.21
C GLY A 155 -29.00 4.32 -15.14
N TRP A 156 -28.66 3.03 -15.21
CA TRP A 156 -27.68 2.37 -14.34
C TRP A 156 -26.52 1.80 -15.16
N THR A 157 -26.83 1.02 -16.19
CA THR A 157 -25.90 0.63 -17.26
C THR A 157 -26.11 1.56 -18.44
N LYS A 158 -25.03 2.18 -18.92
CA LYS A 158 -25.04 2.96 -20.17
C LYS A 158 -24.69 2.06 -21.34
N VAL A 159 -25.27 2.33 -22.51
CA VAL A 159 -24.86 1.71 -23.77
C VAL A 159 -24.90 2.77 -24.85
N GLY A 160 -23.76 3.08 -25.47
CA GLY A 160 -23.67 4.19 -26.41
C GLY A 160 -22.31 4.31 -27.06
N ASN A 161 -22.01 5.46 -27.65
CA ASN A 161 -20.77 5.69 -28.38
C ASN A 161 -19.65 6.16 -27.44
N GLY A 162 -18.45 5.61 -27.63
CA GLY A 162 -17.21 6.13 -27.07
C GLY A 162 -16.62 7.25 -27.92
N SER A 163 -15.54 7.86 -27.42
CA SER A 163 -14.85 8.97 -28.09
C SER A 163 -14.15 8.57 -29.39
N ASP A 164 -13.93 7.27 -29.59
CA ASP A 164 -13.32 6.68 -30.78
C ASP A 164 -14.36 6.24 -31.83
N GLY A 165 -15.65 6.51 -31.59
CA GLY A 165 -16.76 6.14 -32.46
C GLY A 165 -17.23 4.68 -32.34
N ASN A 166 -16.59 3.86 -31.51
CA ASN A 166 -17.07 2.50 -31.22
C ASN A 166 -18.24 2.54 -30.23
N THR A 167 -19.08 1.50 -30.25
CA THR A 167 -20.16 1.35 -29.27
C THR A 167 -19.67 0.54 -28.07
N TYR A 168 -19.89 1.07 -26.86
CA TYR A 168 -19.53 0.46 -25.60
C TYR A 168 -20.74 0.31 -24.68
N TRP A 169 -20.60 -0.53 -23.65
CA TRP A 169 -21.40 -0.42 -22.44
C TRP A 169 -20.53 0.06 -21.26
N GLU A 170 -21.13 0.82 -20.36
CA GLU A 170 -20.47 1.34 -19.15
C GLU A 170 -21.32 0.96 -17.92
N PRO A 171 -20.76 0.26 -16.92
CA PRO A 171 -21.46 0.00 -15.68
C PRO A 171 -21.65 1.28 -14.84
N ALA A 172 -22.59 1.24 -13.90
CA ALA A 172 -22.69 2.28 -12.87
C ALA A 172 -21.42 2.34 -12.02
N ASP A 173 -21.12 3.52 -11.46
CA ASP A 173 -19.90 3.77 -10.70
C ASP A 173 -19.63 2.76 -9.56
N PRO A 174 -20.64 2.32 -8.77
CA PRO A 174 -20.42 1.35 -7.68
C PRO A 174 -20.10 -0.08 -8.14
N TRP A 175 -20.08 -0.35 -9.46
CA TRP A 175 -19.82 -1.69 -10.03
C TRP A 175 -18.66 -1.68 -11.02
N LYS A 176 -18.03 -0.52 -11.26
CA LYS A 176 -16.97 -0.36 -12.27
C LYS A 176 -15.75 -1.23 -11.96
N GLY A 177 -15.40 -1.35 -10.69
CA GLY A 177 -14.31 -2.15 -10.20
C GLY A 177 -14.61 -3.64 -10.26
N ASP A 178 -15.81 -4.04 -9.84
CA ASP A 178 -16.27 -5.44 -9.91
C ASP A 178 -16.16 -5.99 -11.34
N PHE A 179 -16.71 -5.25 -12.30
CA PHE A 179 -16.62 -5.65 -13.70
C PHE A 179 -15.20 -5.57 -14.24
N ALA A 180 -14.40 -4.57 -13.85
CA ALA A 180 -13.00 -4.47 -14.27
C ALA A 180 -12.18 -5.69 -13.81
N ARG A 181 -12.28 -6.08 -12.54
CA ARG A 181 -11.62 -7.26 -11.98
C ARG A 181 -12.15 -8.56 -12.61
N GLY A 182 -13.44 -8.62 -12.92
CA GLY A 182 -14.03 -9.72 -13.70
C GLY A 182 -13.46 -9.84 -15.12
N TYR A 183 -13.31 -8.72 -15.82
CA TYR A 183 -12.72 -8.68 -17.17
C TYR A 183 -11.23 -9.07 -17.17
N MET A 184 -10.46 -8.57 -16.20
CA MET A 184 -9.05 -8.96 -16.02
C MET A 184 -8.90 -10.45 -15.68
N TYR A 185 -9.79 -10.99 -14.85
CA TYR A 185 -9.89 -12.43 -14.59
C TYR A 185 -10.13 -13.19 -15.90
N MET A 186 -11.14 -12.83 -16.69
CA MET A 186 -11.44 -13.54 -17.95
C MET A 186 -10.28 -13.50 -18.94
N ALA A 187 -9.63 -12.34 -19.11
CA ALA A 187 -8.46 -12.17 -19.96
C ALA A 187 -7.22 -12.95 -19.49
N THR A 188 -7.17 -13.32 -18.21
CA THR A 188 -6.08 -14.12 -17.62
C THR A 188 -6.38 -15.60 -17.66
N THR A 189 -7.50 -16.01 -17.06
CA THR A 189 -7.95 -17.41 -16.92
C THR A 189 -8.13 -18.10 -18.26
N TYR A 190 -8.64 -17.37 -19.26
CA TYR A 190 -8.98 -17.93 -20.57
C TYR A 190 -8.08 -17.42 -21.69
N GLN A 191 -6.85 -16.99 -21.37
CA GLN A 191 -5.89 -16.39 -22.32
C GLN A 191 -5.56 -17.25 -23.56
N ASN A 192 -5.89 -18.55 -23.56
CA ASN A 192 -5.67 -19.47 -24.68
C ASN A 192 -6.90 -19.63 -25.60
N LEU A 193 -8.01 -18.95 -25.32
CA LEU A 193 -9.15 -18.95 -26.24
C LEU A 193 -8.84 -18.09 -27.47
N ASN A 194 -9.40 -18.49 -28.61
CA ASN A 194 -9.27 -17.74 -29.85
C ASN A 194 -10.24 -16.55 -29.84
N TRP A 195 -9.74 -15.38 -29.46
CA TRP A 195 -10.53 -14.15 -29.44
C TRP A 195 -10.89 -13.66 -30.85
N GLU A 196 -12.16 -13.26 -31.02
CA GLU A 196 -12.72 -12.85 -32.31
C GLU A 196 -13.77 -11.72 -32.19
N LYS A 197 -14.17 -11.19 -33.36
CA LYS A 197 -15.27 -10.23 -33.53
C LYS A 197 -15.10 -9.00 -32.64
N THR A 198 -16.18 -8.55 -31.99
CA THR A 198 -16.21 -7.37 -31.12
C THR A 198 -15.21 -7.45 -29.97
N GLY A 199 -14.84 -8.65 -29.51
CA GLY A 199 -13.83 -8.83 -28.47
C GLY A 199 -12.46 -8.28 -28.85
N LEU A 200 -12.10 -8.30 -30.14
CA LEU A 200 -10.85 -7.73 -30.65
C LEU A 200 -10.80 -6.20 -30.57
N GLN A 201 -11.86 -5.52 -30.11
CA GLN A 201 -11.79 -4.10 -29.77
C GLN A 201 -10.95 -3.89 -28.50
N ILE A 202 -11.04 -4.79 -27.52
CA ILE A 202 -10.33 -4.71 -26.23
C ILE A 202 -9.23 -5.76 -26.07
N LEU A 203 -9.26 -6.84 -26.87
CA LEU A 203 -8.34 -7.97 -26.77
C LEU A 203 -7.31 -8.00 -27.91
N GLN A 204 -6.21 -8.67 -27.63
CA GLN A 204 -5.14 -9.08 -28.53
C GLN A 204 -5.09 -10.62 -28.52
N LYS A 205 -4.61 -11.21 -29.62
CA LYS A 205 -4.54 -12.67 -29.75
C LYS A 205 -3.39 -13.29 -28.95
N ASP A 206 -2.39 -12.49 -28.58
CA ASP A 206 -1.27 -12.94 -27.75
C ASP A 206 -1.70 -13.15 -26.29
N THR A 207 -1.06 -14.11 -25.61
CA THR A 207 -1.29 -14.40 -24.19
C THR A 207 -0.78 -13.30 -23.26
N TYR A 208 0.06 -12.38 -23.76
CA TYR A 208 0.43 -11.16 -23.07
C TYR A 208 0.60 -10.00 -24.09
N PRO A 209 0.04 -8.80 -23.80
CA PRO A 209 -0.74 -8.46 -22.61
C PRO A 209 -2.19 -8.99 -22.64
N THR A 210 -2.65 -9.62 -23.73
CA THR A 210 -4.05 -10.04 -23.98
C THR A 210 -5.06 -8.90 -24.01
N LEU A 211 -5.12 -8.02 -23.01
CA LEU A 211 -5.87 -6.76 -23.09
C LEU A 211 -5.07 -5.74 -23.92
N LYS A 212 -5.77 -4.88 -24.65
CA LYS A 212 -5.15 -3.73 -25.32
C LYS A 212 -4.79 -2.64 -24.29
N PRO A 213 -3.77 -1.81 -24.56
CA PRO A 213 -3.33 -0.74 -23.67
C PRO A 213 -4.44 0.14 -23.12
N TRP A 214 -5.30 0.66 -23.99
CA TRP A 214 -6.39 1.51 -23.54
C TRP A 214 -7.36 0.78 -22.60
N ALA A 215 -7.59 -0.52 -22.81
CA ALA A 215 -8.56 -1.31 -22.07
C ALA A 215 -8.05 -1.64 -20.68
N TYR A 216 -6.83 -2.17 -20.55
CA TYR A 216 -6.28 -2.43 -19.22
C TYR A 216 -6.05 -1.12 -18.44
N THR A 217 -5.66 -0.02 -19.10
CA THR A 217 -5.52 1.29 -18.43
C THR A 217 -6.87 1.78 -17.87
N LEU A 218 -7.95 1.62 -18.64
CA LEU A 218 -9.30 1.96 -18.17
C LEU A 218 -9.75 1.06 -17.02
N TYR A 219 -9.54 -0.25 -17.13
CA TYR A 219 -9.97 -1.21 -16.11
C TYR A 219 -9.17 -1.07 -14.82
N ILE A 220 -7.87 -0.77 -14.87
CA ILE A 220 -7.06 -0.42 -13.70
C ILE A 220 -7.63 0.85 -13.04
N LYS A 221 -7.89 1.90 -13.83
CA LYS A 221 -8.50 3.13 -13.32
C LYS A 221 -9.81 2.86 -12.58
N TRP A 222 -10.69 2.05 -13.17
CA TRP A 222 -11.98 1.69 -12.58
C TRP A 222 -11.82 0.82 -11.32
N ALA A 223 -10.95 -0.18 -11.34
CA ALA A 223 -10.69 -1.04 -10.18
C ALA A 223 -10.03 -0.28 -9.00
N LYS A 224 -9.27 0.79 -9.27
CA LYS A 224 -8.73 1.68 -8.22
C LYS A 224 -9.80 2.60 -7.63
N ALA A 225 -10.70 3.11 -8.48
CA ALA A 225 -11.77 4.01 -8.08
C ALA A 225 -12.89 3.29 -7.30
N ASP A 226 -13.19 2.05 -7.69
CA ASP A 226 -14.16 1.17 -7.04
C ASP A 226 -13.41 -0.05 -6.51
N ARG A 227 -12.95 0.02 -5.27
CA ARG A 227 -12.14 -1.02 -4.61
C ARG A 227 -13.04 -2.19 -4.19
N PRO A 228 -12.50 -3.41 -4.00
CA PRO A 228 -13.30 -4.51 -3.50
C PRO A 228 -13.98 -4.18 -2.18
N ASP A 229 -15.28 -4.44 -2.12
CA ASP A 229 -16.08 -4.27 -0.92
C ASP A 229 -16.45 -5.63 -0.30
N ALA A 230 -17.19 -5.60 0.80
CA ALA A 230 -17.61 -6.82 1.49
C ALA A 230 -18.47 -7.75 0.60
N LEU A 231 -19.25 -7.19 -0.34
CA LEU A 231 -20.13 -7.93 -1.22
C LEU A 231 -19.32 -8.69 -2.27
N GLU A 232 -18.35 -8.03 -2.92
CA GLU A 232 -17.48 -8.66 -3.90
C GLU A 232 -16.55 -9.70 -3.26
N ILE A 233 -16.00 -9.40 -2.08
CA ILE A 233 -15.18 -10.35 -1.32
C ILE A 233 -16.00 -11.59 -0.94
N GLN A 234 -17.22 -11.41 -0.44
CA GLN A 234 -18.13 -12.52 -0.13
C GLN A 234 -18.43 -13.36 -1.37
N ARG A 235 -18.73 -12.71 -2.49
CA ARG A 235 -18.96 -13.40 -3.76
C ARG A 235 -17.73 -14.21 -4.19
N ASN A 236 -16.53 -13.67 -4.03
CA ASN A 236 -15.29 -14.39 -4.35
C ASN A 236 -15.15 -15.66 -3.50
N GLU A 237 -15.52 -15.62 -2.21
CA GLU A 237 -15.56 -16.81 -1.35
C GLU A 237 -16.62 -17.82 -1.77
N ASP A 238 -17.83 -17.36 -2.10
CA ASP A 238 -18.93 -18.27 -2.42
C ASP A 238 -18.75 -18.93 -3.79
N VAL A 239 -18.23 -18.20 -4.77
CA VAL A 239 -17.84 -18.78 -6.05
C VAL A 239 -16.69 -19.78 -5.84
N TYR A 240 -15.70 -19.48 -5.00
CA TYR A 240 -14.63 -20.42 -4.69
C TYR A 240 -15.13 -21.74 -4.10
N LYS A 241 -16.13 -21.71 -3.20
CA LYS A 241 -16.73 -22.93 -2.63
C LYS A 241 -17.38 -23.82 -3.69
N ILE A 242 -17.90 -23.22 -4.77
CA ILE A 242 -18.54 -23.94 -5.88
C ILE A 242 -17.50 -24.40 -6.90
N GLN A 243 -16.63 -23.48 -7.35
CA GLN A 243 -15.74 -23.70 -8.49
C GLN A 243 -14.36 -24.23 -8.13
N GLY A 244 -13.90 -24.01 -6.90
CA GLY A 244 -12.57 -24.38 -6.44
C GLY A 244 -11.44 -23.49 -6.97
N ASN A 245 -11.76 -22.47 -7.77
CA ASN A 245 -10.82 -21.43 -8.19
C ASN A 245 -11.27 -20.05 -7.70
N ARG A 246 -10.34 -19.10 -7.64
CA ARG A 246 -10.56 -17.75 -7.09
C ARG A 246 -10.33 -16.68 -8.16
N ASN A 247 -10.96 -15.51 -8.01
CA ASN A 247 -10.55 -14.32 -8.76
C ASN A 247 -9.41 -13.60 -8.00
N PRO A 248 -8.16 -13.68 -8.48
CA PRO A 248 -7.01 -13.12 -7.78
C PRO A 248 -6.97 -11.60 -7.84
N TYR A 249 -7.67 -10.98 -8.80
CA TYR A 249 -7.79 -9.52 -8.89
C TYR A 249 -8.75 -8.97 -7.83
N VAL A 250 -9.64 -9.81 -7.28
CA VAL A 250 -10.40 -9.48 -6.06
C VAL A 250 -9.52 -9.72 -4.84
N ASP A 251 -8.84 -10.87 -4.73
CA ASP A 251 -8.01 -11.20 -3.56
C ASP A 251 -6.82 -10.24 -3.34
N PHE A 252 -6.23 -9.76 -4.43
CA PHE A 252 -5.12 -8.81 -4.44
C PHE A 252 -5.46 -7.61 -5.32
N PRO A 253 -6.04 -6.54 -4.74
CA PRO A 253 -6.58 -5.43 -5.54
C PRO A 253 -5.52 -4.65 -6.30
N ASN A 254 -4.23 -4.82 -5.99
CA ASN A 254 -3.11 -4.22 -6.70
C ASN A 254 -2.47 -5.15 -7.75
N LEU A 255 -2.85 -6.42 -7.86
CA LEU A 255 -2.24 -7.39 -8.78
C LEU A 255 -2.22 -6.91 -10.24
N MET A 256 -3.27 -6.20 -10.65
CA MET A 256 -3.37 -5.60 -11.98
C MET A 256 -2.21 -4.66 -12.35
N GLU A 257 -1.63 -3.95 -11.37
CA GLU A 257 -0.48 -3.05 -11.60
C GLU A 257 0.80 -3.83 -11.90
N TYR A 258 0.96 -5.00 -11.29
CA TYR A 258 2.10 -5.90 -11.54
C TYR A 258 1.96 -6.67 -12.85
N VAL A 259 0.74 -6.78 -13.39
CA VAL A 259 0.48 -7.49 -14.65
C VAL A 259 0.49 -6.54 -15.84
N TRP A 260 -0.14 -5.36 -15.75
CA TRP A 260 -0.30 -4.43 -16.89
C TRP A 260 0.08 -2.98 -16.59
N GLY A 261 0.19 -2.62 -15.32
CA GLY A 261 0.37 -1.23 -14.90
C GLY A 261 1.82 -0.81 -14.79
N ASP A 262 2.06 0.11 -13.85
CA ASP A 262 3.37 0.73 -13.64
C ASP A 262 4.36 -0.14 -12.85
N SER A 263 3.90 -1.27 -12.31
CA SER A 263 4.68 -2.15 -11.42
C SER A 263 5.09 -3.47 -12.11
N THR A 264 5.08 -3.50 -13.45
CA THR A 264 5.32 -4.74 -14.22
C THR A 264 6.76 -5.26 -14.14
N ASP A 265 7.71 -4.45 -13.71
CA ASP A 265 9.11 -4.79 -13.45
C ASP A 265 9.39 -5.07 -11.95
N ILE A 266 8.38 -4.96 -11.09
CA ILE A 266 8.46 -5.22 -9.65
C ILE A 266 8.04 -6.66 -9.35
N ALA A 267 8.81 -7.34 -8.50
CA ALA A 267 8.49 -8.72 -8.08
C ALA A 267 7.24 -8.73 -7.21
N PHE A 268 6.23 -9.52 -7.61
CA PHE A 268 5.02 -9.69 -6.81
C PHE A 268 5.31 -10.62 -5.63
N ASN A 269 4.85 -10.25 -4.42
CA ASN A 269 4.94 -11.11 -3.24
C ASN A 269 3.55 -11.25 -2.57
N PRO A 270 2.88 -12.41 -2.71
CA PRO A 270 1.55 -12.64 -2.13
C PRO A 270 1.52 -12.63 -0.60
N GLU A 271 2.67 -12.74 0.07
CA GLU A 271 2.78 -12.70 1.53
C GLU A 271 2.71 -11.27 2.08
N THR A 272 3.29 -10.30 1.36
CA THR A 272 3.45 -8.91 1.83
C THR A 272 2.58 -7.91 1.07
N THR A 273 2.02 -8.29 -0.08
CA THR A 273 1.14 -7.43 -0.87
C THR A 273 -0.21 -7.23 -0.18
N VAL A 274 -0.88 -6.12 -0.52
CA VAL A 274 -2.20 -5.78 0.02
C VAL A 274 -3.24 -6.81 -0.43
N LYS A 275 -4.01 -7.31 0.54
CA LYS A 275 -5.10 -8.27 0.32
C LYS A 275 -6.45 -7.58 0.48
N SER A 276 -7.48 -8.11 -0.17
CA SER A 276 -8.82 -7.56 -0.05
C SER A 276 -9.41 -7.63 1.35
N SER A 277 -8.86 -8.48 2.22
CA SER A 277 -9.23 -8.53 3.63
C SER A 277 -9.04 -7.21 4.38
N ALA A 278 -8.28 -6.26 3.83
CA ALA A 278 -8.14 -4.90 4.35
C ALA A 278 -9.34 -3.97 4.06
N TYR A 279 -10.28 -4.36 3.18
CA TYR A 279 -11.43 -3.52 2.78
C TYR A 279 -12.78 -4.03 3.32
N LYS A 280 -12.75 -4.88 4.35
CA LYS A 280 -13.93 -5.59 4.89
C LYS A 280 -14.98 -4.67 5.54
N ASP A 281 -14.64 -3.42 5.88
CA ASP A 281 -15.52 -2.51 6.62
C ASP A 281 -16.41 -1.61 5.72
N GLY A 282 -16.64 -2.01 4.48
CA GLY A 282 -17.71 -1.46 3.63
C GLY A 282 -17.34 -0.16 2.90
N GLY A 283 -16.76 -0.30 1.70
CA GLY A 283 -16.56 0.78 0.74
C GLY A 283 -17.46 0.71 -0.50
N GLY A 284 -18.57 -0.03 -0.44
CA GLY A 284 -19.50 -0.21 -1.55
C GLY A 284 -20.55 0.90 -1.58
N GLY A 285 -20.24 2.00 -2.25
CA GLY A 285 -21.15 3.13 -2.45
C GLY A 285 -20.42 4.46 -2.35
N THR A 286 -20.27 5.14 -3.49
CA THR A 286 -19.71 6.48 -3.67
C THR A 286 -19.19 7.13 -2.40
N VAL A 287 -18.02 6.69 -1.95
CA VAL A 287 -17.13 7.61 -1.28
C VAL A 287 -16.79 8.57 -2.41
N THR A 288 -17.46 9.74 -2.45
CA THR A 288 -16.77 10.94 -2.89
C THR A 288 -15.38 10.81 -2.30
N PRO A 289 -14.30 10.70 -3.09
CA PRO A 289 -12.98 10.56 -2.50
C PRO A 289 -12.92 11.64 -1.46
N ASP A 290 -12.91 11.25 -0.19
CA ASP A 290 -12.49 12.18 0.82
C ASP A 290 -11.08 12.51 0.32
N PRO A 291 -10.81 13.75 -0.12
CA PRO A 291 -9.50 14.12 -0.61
C PRO A 291 -8.54 14.24 0.58
N THR A 292 -8.83 13.58 1.70
CA THR A 292 -7.84 13.31 2.69
C THR A 292 -6.88 12.28 2.09
N PRO A 293 -5.61 12.67 1.90
CA PRO A 293 -4.53 11.70 1.72
C PRO A 293 -4.68 10.61 2.78
N ASP A 294 -4.04 9.45 2.58
CA ASP A 294 -3.52 8.78 3.77
C ASP A 294 -2.72 9.86 4.51
N GLU A 295 -3.30 10.43 5.57
CA GLU A 295 -2.68 11.49 6.35
C GLU A 295 -1.27 10.98 6.65
N PRO A 296 -0.23 11.77 6.35
CA PRO A 296 1.15 11.31 6.44
C PRO A 296 1.34 10.54 7.74
N SER A 297 1.42 9.20 7.65
CA SER A 297 1.34 8.40 8.86
C SER A 297 2.60 8.68 9.68
N SER A 298 2.40 9.39 10.78
CA SER A 298 3.43 9.65 11.76
C SER A 298 3.58 8.38 12.59
N GLY A 299 4.79 7.88 12.71
CA GLY A 299 5.05 6.65 13.44
C GLY A 299 6.40 6.65 14.11
N THR A 300 6.51 5.83 15.16
CA THR A 300 7.78 5.51 15.78
C THR A 300 8.59 4.61 14.86
N ILE A 301 9.76 5.08 14.46
CA ILE A 301 10.73 4.34 13.64
C ILE A 301 11.60 3.47 14.55
N PHE A 302 12.05 4.03 15.65
CA PHE A 302 12.90 3.36 16.63
C PHE A 302 12.60 3.90 18.02
N THR A 303 12.58 3.04 19.02
CA THR A 303 12.51 3.46 20.42
C THR A 303 13.35 2.52 21.27
N ALA A 304 14.03 3.07 22.26
CA ALA A 304 14.84 2.30 23.18
C ALA A 304 14.72 2.86 24.60
N ASP A 305 14.39 1.99 25.55
CA ASP A 305 14.54 2.25 26.98
C ASP A 305 15.85 1.60 27.45
N PHE A 306 16.88 2.43 27.59
CA PHE A 306 18.22 1.95 27.92
C PHE A 306 18.36 1.50 29.36
N THR A 307 17.37 1.75 30.22
CA THR A 307 17.36 1.18 31.58
C THR A 307 17.00 -0.30 31.59
N LYS A 308 16.50 -0.82 30.48
CA LYS A 308 16.05 -2.22 30.34
C LYS A 308 16.92 -3.05 29.40
N SER A 309 17.62 -2.42 28.47
CA SER A 309 18.43 -3.11 27.46
C SER A 309 19.48 -2.19 26.85
N GLN A 310 20.40 -2.73 26.08
CA GLN A 310 21.37 -1.95 25.31
C GLN A 310 20.78 -1.30 24.04
N GLY A 311 19.55 -1.66 23.64
CA GLY A 311 18.89 -1.11 22.46
C GLY A 311 19.61 -1.38 21.12
N GLY A 312 20.47 -2.40 21.07
CA GLY A 312 21.31 -2.69 19.91
C GLY A 312 22.48 -1.72 19.71
N CYS A 313 22.72 -0.80 20.65
CA CYS A 313 23.84 0.12 20.56
C CYS A 313 25.18 -0.59 20.76
N THR A 314 26.21 -0.10 20.08
CA THR A 314 27.59 -0.58 20.21
C THR A 314 28.53 0.58 20.51
N GLU A 315 29.59 0.32 21.28
CA GLU A 315 30.60 1.32 21.55
C GLU A 315 31.75 1.22 20.53
N ARG A 316 32.23 2.37 20.05
CA ARG A 316 33.48 2.53 19.33
C ARG A 316 34.39 3.48 20.12
N ILE A 317 35.44 2.94 20.75
CA ILE A 317 36.45 3.72 21.46
C ILE A 317 37.52 4.18 20.47
N ILE A 318 37.72 5.49 20.36
CA ILE A 318 38.78 6.11 19.56
C ILE A 318 39.99 6.40 20.46
N LYS A 319 39.74 6.86 21.69
CA LYS A 319 40.77 7.10 22.69
C LYS A 319 40.21 6.87 24.10
N ASN A 320 41.00 6.25 24.98
CA ASN A 320 40.65 6.08 26.39
C ASN A 320 41.94 5.99 27.23
N GLU A 321 42.30 7.08 27.89
CA GLU A 321 43.43 7.14 28.82
C GLU A 321 42.99 6.85 30.27
N SER A 322 41.70 6.57 30.49
CA SER A 322 41.16 6.24 31.80
C SER A 322 41.41 4.78 32.18
N SER A 323 41.18 4.46 33.45
CA SER A 323 41.21 3.07 33.93
C SER A 323 39.87 2.33 33.77
N HIS A 324 38.94 2.85 32.96
CA HIS A 324 37.74 2.12 32.55
C HIS A 324 38.01 1.26 31.31
N SER A 325 37.41 0.08 31.23
CA SER A 325 37.44 -0.75 30.01
C SER A 325 36.55 -0.18 28.89
N ASN A 326 35.46 0.48 29.27
CA ASN A 326 34.50 1.11 28.37
C ASN A 326 34.21 2.53 28.86
N ILE A 327 34.00 3.47 27.95
CA ILE A 327 33.58 4.83 28.29
C ILE A 327 32.06 4.86 28.45
N TRP A 328 31.35 4.20 27.54
CA TRP A 328 29.90 3.99 27.56
C TRP A 328 29.55 2.70 28.28
N ILE A 329 28.78 2.82 29.36
CA ILE A 329 28.33 1.69 30.19
C ILE A 329 26.82 1.78 30.33
N GLN A 330 26.11 0.73 29.93
CA GLN A 330 24.66 0.64 30.15
C GLN A 330 24.38 0.20 31.60
N THR A 331 23.43 0.87 32.23
CA THR A 331 22.98 0.57 33.60
C THR A 331 21.46 0.58 33.68
N ASN A 332 20.91 -0.21 34.60
CA ASN A 332 19.46 -0.27 34.80
C ASN A 332 18.89 0.98 35.48
N GLN A 333 19.74 1.88 35.98
CA GLN A 333 19.31 3.09 36.67
C GLN A 333 19.31 4.32 35.77
N TYR A 334 20.33 4.44 34.90
CA TYR A 334 20.60 5.66 34.15
C TYR A 334 20.53 5.48 32.64
N GLY A 335 20.36 4.24 32.16
CA GLY A 335 20.52 3.91 30.76
C GLY A 335 21.99 3.87 30.37
N TRP A 336 22.33 4.37 29.18
CA TRP A 336 23.72 4.51 28.75
C TRP A 336 24.38 5.69 29.46
N LYS A 337 25.52 5.45 30.11
CA LYS A 337 26.31 6.46 30.80
C LYS A 337 27.71 6.52 30.20
N ALA A 338 28.13 7.70 29.74
CA ALA A 338 29.50 7.99 29.35
C ALA A 338 30.24 8.75 30.45
N THR A 339 31.43 8.28 30.84
CA THR A 339 32.39 9.09 31.60
C THR A 339 33.80 8.52 31.53
N ALA A 340 34.80 9.39 31.47
CA ALA A 340 36.20 9.04 31.70
C ALA A 340 36.66 9.30 33.14
N TYR A 341 35.82 9.88 34.00
CA TYR A 341 36.22 10.27 35.35
C TYR A 341 36.36 9.06 36.28
N LYS A 342 37.54 8.88 36.86
CA LYS A 342 37.77 7.89 37.92
C LYS A 342 38.78 8.39 38.94
N GLY A 343 38.30 9.24 39.86
CA GLY A 343 39.15 9.91 40.86
C GLY A 343 40.00 11.05 40.29
N GLN A 344 40.11 11.15 38.96
CA GLN A 344 40.73 12.22 38.20
C GLN A 344 40.04 12.36 36.84
N ASN A 345 40.32 13.45 36.13
CA ASN A 345 39.84 13.66 34.76
C ASN A 345 40.83 13.02 33.77
N ASP A 346 40.37 12.05 32.99
CA ASP A 346 41.17 11.37 31.96
C ASP A 346 40.69 11.75 30.55
N VAL A 347 41.59 11.69 29.56
CA VAL A 347 41.25 11.97 28.16
C VAL A 347 40.52 10.77 27.55
N ALA A 348 39.37 11.01 26.93
CA ALA A 348 38.64 10.00 26.19
C ALA A 348 37.97 10.57 24.94
N ASP A 349 37.73 9.67 23.99
CA ASP A 349 36.98 9.88 22.75
C ASP A 349 36.29 8.55 22.42
N ALA A 350 34.96 8.52 22.54
CA ALA A 350 34.18 7.32 22.29
C ALA A 350 32.80 7.65 21.74
N LYS A 351 32.33 6.80 20.82
CA LYS A 351 31.01 6.89 20.21
C LYS A 351 30.14 5.73 20.67
N LEU A 352 28.90 6.04 21.03
CA LEU A 352 27.83 5.05 21.18
C LEU A 352 26.99 5.07 19.91
N ILE A 353 27.12 4.01 19.11
CA ILE A 353 26.54 3.87 17.77
C ILE A 353 25.21 3.13 17.88
N LEU A 354 24.15 3.71 17.32
CA LEU A 354 22.83 3.11 17.25
C LEU A 354 22.72 2.13 16.07
N PRO A 355 21.74 1.22 16.09
CA PRO A 355 21.34 0.51 14.88
C PRO A 355 20.99 1.48 13.73
N GLU A 356 21.22 1.01 12.51
CA GLU A 356 20.83 1.74 11.30
C GLU A 356 19.33 2.06 11.30
N THR A 357 19.01 3.30 10.94
CA THR A 357 17.66 3.83 10.80
C THR A 357 17.36 4.06 9.33
N ASP A 358 16.34 3.40 8.82
CA ASP A 358 15.88 3.54 7.43
C ASP A 358 14.89 4.71 7.30
N LEU A 359 15.36 5.83 6.73
CA LEU A 359 14.55 7.02 6.48
C LEU A 359 14.18 7.18 4.99
N THR A 360 14.38 6.15 4.16
CA THR A 360 14.22 6.22 2.70
C THR A 360 12.82 6.66 2.24
N ASN A 361 11.79 6.34 3.01
CA ASN A 361 10.39 6.62 2.68
C ASN A 361 9.74 7.69 3.57
N TYR A 362 10.55 8.54 4.21
CA TYR A 362 10.08 9.59 5.12
C TYR A 362 10.25 10.98 4.50
N GLN A 363 9.34 11.89 4.82
CA GLN A 363 9.42 13.31 4.43
C GLN A 363 9.88 14.21 5.59
N SER A 364 9.73 13.74 6.82
CA SER A 364 10.26 14.38 8.02
C SER A 364 10.56 13.33 9.07
N ALA A 365 11.57 13.59 9.89
CA ALA A 365 11.94 12.73 11.00
C ALA A 365 12.51 13.57 12.14
N LYS A 366 12.35 13.10 13.37
CA LYS A 366 12.90 13.72 14.57
C LYS A 366 13.45 12.66 15.52
N LEU A 367 14.52 12.99 16.21
CA LEU A 367 15.07 12.24 17.34
C LEU A 367 14.65 12.93 18.63
N THR A 368 14.05 12.22 19.57
CA THR A 368 13.84 12.69 20.94
C THR A 368 14.66 11.84 21.90
N ILE A 369 15.48 12.48 22.73
CA ILE A 369 16.31 11.81 23.74
C ILE A 369 15.94 12.32 25.13
N ASN A 370 15.96 11.42 26.12
CA ASN A 370 15.87 11.78 27.52
C ASN A 370 17.27 11.64 28.15
N GLN A 371 17.90 12.78 28.46
CA GLN A 371 19.30 12.83 28.88
C GLN A 371 19.53 13.70 30.13
N ALA A 372 20.62 13.41 30.84
CA ALA A 372 21.18 14.23 31.90
C ALA A 372 22.68 14.42 31.67
N VAL A 373 23.21 15.59 32.03
CA VAL A 373 24.63 15.91 31.88
C VAL A 373 25.10 16.59 33.16
N ASN A 374 26.16 16.07 33.76
CA ASN A 374 26.79 16.67 34.93
C ASN A 374 28.30 16.83 34.70
N PHE A 375 28.93 17.70 35.49
CA PHE A 375 30.36 18.02 35.47
C PHE A 375 30.88 18.55 34.12
N ALA A 376 30.00 19.04 33.25
CA ALA A 376 30.37 19.67 31.99
C ALA A 376 30.78 21.14 32.19
N LYS A 377 30.50 21.75 33.35
CA LYS A 377 30.88 23.15 33.68
C LYS A 377 30.49 24.13 32.57
N THR A 378 29.24 24.04 32.11
CA THR A 378 28.66 24.81 30.99
C THR A 378 29.33 24.63 29.62
N LYS A 379 30.25 23.66 29.48
CA LYS A 379 30.98 23.36 28.24
C LYS A 379 30.48 22.11 27.52
N GLY A 380 29.29 21.61 27.84
CA GLY A 380 28.82 20.32 27.32
C GLY A 380 28.85 20.22 25.79
N LEU A 381 28.53 21.29 25.06
CA LEU A 381 28.57 21.32 23.58
C LEU A 381 29.99 21.36 22.98
N GLU A 382 31.03 21.66 23.78
CA GLU A 382 32.42 21.55 23.34
C GLU A 382 32.88 20.08 23.29
N TYR A 383 32.29 19.23 24.14
CA TYR A 383 32.74 17.85 24.38
C TYR A 383 31.76 16.77 23.94
N LEU A 384 30.48 17.10 23.82
CA LEU A 384 29.40 16.17 23.51
C LEU A 384 28.75 16.57 22.20
N SER A 385 28.51 15.60 21.32
CA SER A 385 27.74 15.83 20.09
C SER A 385 26.94 14.59 19.68
N ILE A 386 25.94 14.80 18.84
CA ILE A 386 25.27 13.73 18.11
C ILE A 386 25.69 13.83 16.65
N GLU A 387 26.13 12.72 16.10
CA GLU A 387 26.60 12.61 14.73
C GLU A 387 25.68 11.69 13.92
N ALA A 388 25.32 12.16 12.73
CA ALA A 388 24.65 11.41 11.69
C ALA A 388 25.71 10.88 10.72
N ILE A 389 25.74 9.56 10.52
CA ILE A 389 26.64 8.88 9.61
C ILE A 389 25.79 8.33 8.47
N THR A 390 26.03 8.81 7.26
CA THR A 390 25.46 8.28 6.01
C THR A 390 26.57 7.67 5.17
N ILE A 391 26.21 6.86 4.17
CA ILE A 391 27.17 6.24 3.25
C ILE A 391 27.03 6.94 1.90
N ASP A 392 28.15 7.34 1.32
CA ASP A 392 28.18 7.86 -0.05
C ASP A 392 27.89 6.72 -1.05
N ASP A 393 26.81 6.83 -1.81
CA ASP A 393 26.38 5.79 -2.75
C ASP A 393 27.37 5.56 -3.91
N GLU A 394 28.28 6.50 -4.18
CA GLU A 394 29.27 6.41 -5.26
C GLU A 394 30.62 5.87 -4.76
N THR A 395 31.05 6.26 -3.56
CA THR A 395 32.38 5.91 -3.03
C THR A 395 32.38 4.89 -1.90
N ASP A 396 31.22 4.59 -1.32
CA ASP A 396 31.05 3.72 -0.13
C ASP A 396 31.72 4.30 1.14
N ASP A 397 32.05 5.60 1.14
CA ASP A 397 32.67 6.28 2.28
C ASP A 397 31.63 6.74 3.33
N GLU A 398 32.01 6.69 4.61
CA GLU A 398 31.21 7.25 5.72
C GLU A 398 31.25 8.80 5.68
N ILE A 399 30.08 9.44 5.50
CA ILE A 399 29.91 10.89 5.65
C ILE A 399 29.38 11.18 7.05
N VAL A 400 30.19 11.88 7.86
CA VAL A 400 29.83 12.21 9.25
C VAL A 400 29.38 13.67 9.36
N THR A 401 28.13 13.88 9.75
CA THR A 401 27.51 15.19 9.95
C THR A 401 27.13 15.40 11.42
N LYS A 402 27.65 16.45 12.07
CA LYS A 402 27.21 16.83 13.42
C LYS A 402 25.84 17.48 13.39
N LEU A 403 24.93 17.08 14.27
CA LEU A 403 23.60 17.68 14.39
C LEU A 403 23.71 19.05 15.06
N ALA A 404 23.51 20.11 14.26
CA ALA A 404 23.74 21.49 14.68
C ALA A 404 22.72 22.01 15.72
N ASP A 405 21.55 21.37 15.82
CA ASP A 405 20.49 21.70 16.77
C ASP A 405 20.59 20.92 18.09
N PHE A 406 21.63 20.10 18.26
CA PHE A 406 21.90 19.40 19.51
C PHE A 406 22.07 20.37 20.68
N LYS A 407 21.43 20.04 21.80
CA LYS A 407 21.46 20.80 23.04
C LYS A 407 21.74 19.88 24.21
N VAL A 408 22.36 20.46 25.23
CA VAL A 408 22.58 19.87 26.55
C VAL A 408 21.90 20.74 27.62
N PRO A 409 21.70 20.24 28.84
CA PRO A 409 21.27 21.07 29.97
C PRO A 409 22.14 22.32 30.14
N ALA A 410 21.52 23.47 30.43
CA ALA A 410 22.22 24.75 30.57
C ALA A 410 23.15 24.79 31.79
N GLU A 411 22.82 24.00 32.81
CA GLU A 411 23.61 23.82 34.03
C GLU A 411 23.81 22.32 34.29
N ASP A 412 24.89 22.00 35.00
CA ASP A 412 25.19 20.63 35.41
C ASP A 412 24.06 20.07 36.29
N SER A 413 23.45 18.97 35.85
CA SER A 413 22.27 18.43 36.50
C SER A 413 22.13 16.93 36.29
N TRP A 414 21.67 16.24 37.33
CA TRP A 414 21.24 14.83 37.25
C TRP A 414 19.77 14.69 36.85
N ILE A 415 19.08 15.80 36.61
CA ILE A 415 17.67 15.78 36.20
C ILE A 415 17.60 15.47 34.72
N PHE A 416 17.01 14.31 34.39
CA PHE A 416 16.73 13.92 33.02
C PHE A 416 15.70 14.85 32.38
N SER A 417 16.05 15.39 31.21
CA SER A 417 15.17 16.25 30.42
C SER A 417 15.11 15.75 28.98
N GLU A 418 13.99 16.03 28.30
CA GLU A 418 13.79 15.65 26.91
C GLU A 418 14.33 16.72 25.95
N TYR A 419 14.99 16.26 24.88
CA TYR A 419 15.52 17.10 23.82
C TYR A 419 15.13 16.50 22.47
N THR A 420 14.57 17.32 21.59
CA THR A 420 14.17 16.91 20.24
C THR A 420 15.07 17.57 19.21
N LEU A 421 15.58 16.77 18.28
CA LEU A 421 16.43 17.18 17.16
C LEU A 421 15.77 16.82 15.83
N ASP A 422 15.97 17.66 14.82
CA ASP A 422 15.45 17.47 13.47
C ASP A 422 16.39 16.60 12.63
N LEU A 423 15.83 15.49 12.11
CA LEU A 423 16.52 14.58 11.21
C LEU A 423 16.03 14.72 9.76
N THR A 424 15.15 15.68 9.47
CA THR A 424 14.50 15.82 8.16
C THR A 424 15.48 15.96 7.00
N GLN A 425 16.68 16.51 7.23
CA GLN A 425 17.73 16.61 6.21
C GLN A 425 18.28 15.24 5.73
N PHE A 426 18.08 14.17 6.50
CA PHE A 426 18.52 12.80 6.19
C PHE A 426 17.37 11.91 5.67
N CYS A 427 16.17 12.46 5.50
CA CYS A 427 15.04 11.77 4.88
C CYS A 427 15.34 11.45 3.40
N GLY A 428 15.07 10.21 2.99
CA GLY A 428 15.45 9.68 1.68
C GLY A 428 16.68 8.75 1.71
N GLU A 429 17.38 8.67 2.84
CA GLU A 429 18.62 7.90 2.99
C GLU A 429 18.52 6.88 4.15
N ARG A 430 19.56 6.05 4.32
CA ARG A 430 19.78 5.22 5.51
C ARG A 430 20.80 5.93 6.41
N LEU A 431 20.50 6.00 7.69
CA LEU A 431 21.23 6.82 8.66
C LEU A 431 21.68 5.98 9.86
N ILE A 432 22.92 6.15 10.30
CA ILE A 432 23.41 5.67 11.60
C ILE A 432 23.64 6.87 12.51
N LEU A 433 23.06 6.86 13.71
CA LEU A 433 23.29 7.90 14.71
C LEU A 433 24.37 7.46 15.71
N ALA A 434 25.22 8.40 16.12
CA ALA A 434 26.25 8.17 17.12
C ALA A 434 26.23 9.29 18.18
N PHE A 435 26.13 8.91 19.46
CA PHE A 435 26.41 9.82 20.57
C PHE A 435 27.90 9.86 20.82
N HIS A 436 28.53 11.01 20.58
CA HIS A 436 29.96 11.19 20.63
C HIS A 436 30.35 11.92 21.92
N TYR A 437 31.08 11.22 22.78
CA TYR A 437 31.63 11.74 24.03
C TYR A 437 33.12 11.97 23.89
N THR A 438 33.58 13.16 24.28
CA THR A 438 34.99 13.46 24.47
C THR A 438 35.26 14.04 25.85
N SER A 439 36.49 13.92 26.34
CA SER A 439 36.93 14.52 27.60
C SER A 439 38.41 14.86 27.55
N ASP A 440 38.85 15.74 28.45
CA ASP A 440 40.26 16.05 28.66
C ASP A 440 40.59 16.20 30.15
N ALA A 441 41.84 16.58 30.46
CA ALA A 441 42.31 16.77 31.83
C ALA A 441 41.54 17.86 32.62
N SER A 442 40.83 18.77 31.93
CA SER A 442 40.08 19.87 32.54
C SER A 442 38.59 19.57 32.72
N ILE A 443 37.99 18.83 31.77
CA ILE A 443 36.57 18.49 31.73
C ILE A 443 36.39 16.99 31.47
N CYS A 444 35.80 16.31 32.46
CA CYS A 444 35.23 14.96 32.32
C CYS A 444 33.77 15.01 32.77
N SER A 445 32.88 15.25 31.81
CA SER A 445 31.45 15.21 32.11
C SER A 445 30.99 13.77 32.36
N THR A 446 29.83 13.64 32.98
CA THR A 446 29.03 12.41 32.92
C THR A 446 27.82 12.70 32.05
N TRP A 447 27.63 11.90 31.00
CA TRP A 447 26.49 12.02 30.09
C TRP A 447 25.63 10.76 30.19
N GLU A 448 24.39 10.91 30.61
CA GLU A 448 23.43 9.81 30.76
C GLU A 448 22.30 9.96 29.75
N ILE A 449 21.98 8.86 29.06
CA ILE A 449 20.90 8.77 28.08
C ILE A 449 20.00 7.61 28.51
N LYS A 450 18.82 7.98 29.02
CA LYS A 450 17.90 7.02 29.62
C LYS A 450 17.07 6.29 28.59
N ASN A 451 16.55 7.02 27.62
CA ASN A 451 15.75 6.50 26.52
C ASN A 451 15.80 7.45 25.33
N LEU A 452 15.37 6.94 24.18
CA LEU A 452 15.15 7.75 23.00
C LEU A 452 14.05 7.19 22.12
N THR A 453 13.52 8.06 21.26
CA THR A 453 12.54 7.73 20.24
C THR A 453 12.90 8.48 18.95
N ILE A 454 12.95 7.76 17.83
CA ILE A 454 12.96 8.33 16.49
C ILE A 454 11.55 8.20 15.94
N GLU A 455 10.97 9.32 15.53
CA GLU A 455 9.65 9.37 14.91
C GLU A 455 9.77 10.00 13.53
N GLY A 456 8.95 9.59 12.58
CA GLY A 456 8.92 10.21 11.28
C GLY A 456 7.56 10.15 10.62
N THR A 457 7.41 11.02 9.63
CA THR A 457 6.23 11.13 8.79
C THR A 457 6.57 10.56 7.42
N LYS A 458 5.82 9.56 6.95
CA LYS A 458 6.07 8.95 5.62
C LYS A 458 5.73 9.89 4.48
N VAL A 459 6.45 9.73 3.36
CA VAL A 459 6.09 10.36 2.09
C VAL A 459 4.70 9.84 1.66
N PRO A 460 3.73 10.72 1.35
CA PRO A 460 2.43 10.31 0.83
C PRO A 460 2.61 9.53 -0.48
N THR A 461 1.97 8.37 -0.59
CA THR A 461 1.99 7.54 -1.81
C THR A 461 0.98 8.01 -2.86
N GLY A 462 0.26 9.10 -2.60
CA GLY A 462 -0.65 9.74 -3.54
C GLY A 462 0.08 10.63 -4.53
N ILE A 463 -0.20 10.47 -5.82
CA ILE A 463 0.14 11.49 -6.83
C ILE A 463 -0.90 12.59 -6.69
N ASP A 464 -0.60 13.62 -5.90
CA ASP A 464 -1.30 14.89 -5.97
C ASP A 464 -0.31 16.05 -6.14
N THR A 465 -0.80 17.07 -6.84
CA THR A 465 -0.16 18.35 -7.13
C THR A 465 0.62 18.87 -5.92
N PRO A 466 1.91 19.26 -6.06
CA PRO A 466 2.72 19.71 -4.93
C PRO A 466 2.04 20.87 -4.20
N THR A 467 1.73 20.64 -2.92
CA THR A 467 1.31 21.71 -2.01
C THR A 467 2.56 22.37 -1.44
N TRP A 468 2.78 23.62 -1.83
CA TRP A 468 3.92 24.41 -1.38
C TRP A 468 3.68 24.87 0.06
N LYS A 469 4.41 24.29 1.01
CA LYS A 469 4.70 24.97 2.29
C LYS A 469 6.12 25.53 2.17
N THR A 470 6.19 26.86 1.94
CA THR A 470 7.23 27.86 2.31
C THR A 470 8.63 27.34 2.67
N ASP A 471 9.79 27.86 2.25
CA ASP A 471 10.21 29.16 1.70
C ASP A 471 11.68 29.16 1.20
N ASN A 472 12.27 28.02 0.82
CA ASN A 472 13.67 28.03 0.34
C ASN A 472 13.81 28.55 -1.11
N HIS A 473 13.90 29.88 -1.23
CA HIS A 473 14.41 30.66 -2.36
C HIS A 473 15.46 29.86 -3.17
N GLY A 474 15.16 29.29 -4.33
CA GLY A 474 14.95 30.04 -5.56
C GLY A 474 16.13 29.94 -6.55
N VAL A 475 17.27 29.33 -6.17
CA VAL A 475 18.46 29.21 -7.05
C VAL A 475 18.88 27.74 -7.22
N ILE A 476 19.20 27.35 -8.46
CA ILE A 476 19.80 26.05 -8.80
C ILE A 476 21.31 26.15 -8.58
N ASP A 477 21.88 25.27 -7.77
CA ASP A 477 23.32 25.23 -7.51
C ASP A 477 23.99 24.26 -8.51
N PHE A 478 24.48 24.77 -9.64
CA PHE A 478 25.12 23.93 -10.66
C PHE A 478 26.47 23.31 -10.23
N SER A 479 26.95 23.57 -9.01
CA SER A 479 28.12 22.87 -8.44
C SER A 479 27.77 21.52 -7.81
N LYS A 480 26.48 21.24 -7.55
CA LYS A 480 25.98 19.97 -7.00
C LYS A 480 25.42 19.07 -8.09
N PRO A 481 25.29 17.74 -7.87
CA PRO A 481 24.64 16.84 -8.83
C PRO A 481 23.23 17.31 -9.19
N TYR A 482 22.87 17.19 -10.47
CA TYR A 482 21.54 17.50 -10.98
C TYR A 482 21.21 16.67 -12.21
N GLU A 483 19.92 16.36 -12.37
CA GLU A 483 19.37 15.74 -13.57
C GLU A 483 18.60 16.79 -14.38
N THR A 484 18.57 16.63 -15.69
CA THR A 484 17.89 17.58 -16.58
C THR A 484 16.96 16.85 -17.51
N TYR A 485 15.78 17.41 -17.72
CA TYR A 485 14.72 16.83 -18.54
C TYR A 485 14.13 17.90 -19.45
N THR A 486 13.60 17.46 -20.59
CA THR A 486 12.71 18.28 -21.41
C THR A 486 11.34 18.40 -20.75
N VAL A 487 10.50 19.33 -21.22
CA VAL A 487 9.16 19.59 -20.64
C VAL A 487 8.19 18.40 -20.74
N ASP A 488 8.43 17.49 -21.68
CA ASP A 488 7.73 16.22 -21.88
C ASP A 488 8.37 15.05 -21.09
N GLY A 489 9.34 15.34 -20.23
CA GLY A 489 9.88 14.38 -19.24
C GLY A 489 11.03 13.51 -19.75
N MET A 490 11.55 13.73 -20.96
CA MET A 490 12.72 12.99 -21.44
C MET A 490 14.01 13.50 -20.82
N LYS A 491 14.83 12.59 -20.30
CA LYS A 491 16.16 12.92 -19.76
C LYS A 491 17.04 13.53 -20.86
N THR A 492 17.73 14.62 -20.55
CA THR A 492 18.61 15.35 -21.49
C THR A 492 19.86 15.84 -20.77
N THR A 493 20.74 16.52 -21.52
CA THR A 493 21.95 17.19 -20.99
C THR A 493 21.91 18.65 -21.42
N LEU A 494 22.10 19.55 -20.45
CA LEU A 494 22.22 20.98 -20.68
C LEU A 494 23.58 21.34 -21.29
N ASN A 495 23.57 22.18 -22.33
CA ASN A 495 24.79 22.74 -22.91
C ASN A 495 24.53 24.17 -23.44
N LYS A 496 25.61 24.89 -23.77
CA LYS A 496 25.55 26.30 -24.20
C LYS A 496 24.75 26.57 -25.48
N ASN A 497 24.51 25.54 -26.30
CA ASN A 497 23.84 25.67 -27.58
C ASN A 497 22.34 25.33 -27.51
N LYS A 498 21.84 24.84 -26.36
CA LYS A 498 20.44 24.48 -26.17
C LYS A 498 19.66 25.64 -25.54
N LYS A 499 18.65 26.12 -26.26
CA LYS A 499 17.72 27.17 -25.84
C LYS A 499 16.33 26.56 -25.61
N GLY A 500 15.59 27.06 -24.63
CA GLY A 500 14.24 26.56 -24.30
C GLY A 500 14.01 26.37 -22.80
N ILE A 501 12.90 25.71 -22.48
CA ILE A 501 12.51 25.37 -21.10
C ILE A 501 13.00 23.97 -20.76
N PHE A 502 13.68 23.85 -19.64
CA PHE A 502 14.19 22.59 -19.10
C PHE A 502 13.67 22.38 -17.68
N ILE A 503 13.49 21.13 -17.29
CA ILE A 503 13.20 20.73 -15.92
C ILE A 503 14.52 20.26 -15.29
N ILE A 504 14.88 20.81 -14.15
CA ILE A 504 16.09 20.47 -13.40
C ILE A 504 15.68 19.84 -12.09
N LYS A 505 16.16 18.62 -11.84
CA LYS A 505 15.97 17.91 -10.59
C LYS A 505 17.30 17.92 -9.84
N GLN A 506 17.31 18.46 -8.63
CA GLN A 506 18.48 18.55 -7.76
C GLN A 506 18.04 18.21 -6.35
N GLY A 507 18.49 17.05 -5.84
CA GLY A 507 17.90 16.42 -4.65
C GLY A 507 16.38 16.24 -4.82
N ASN A 508 15.62 16.66 -3.81
CA ASN A 508 14.15 16.61 -3.81
C ASN A 508 13.49 17.81 -4.52
N ALA A 509 14.28 18.76 -5.03
CA ALA A 509 13.75 19.94 -5.70
C ALA A 509 13.70 19.73 -7.23
N THR A 510 12.52 19.96 -7.81
CA THR A 510 12.36 20.05 -9.26
C THR A 510 12.04 21.50 -9.65
N ARG A 511 12.81 22.08 -10.56
CA ARG A 511 12.70 23.48 -10.98
C ARG A 511 12.62 23.60 -12.49
N LYS A 512 11.83 24.55 -13.00
CA LYS A 512 11.84 24.92 -14.42
C LYS A 512 12.89 26.00 -14.65
N MET A 513 13.79 25.79 -15.61
CA MET A 513 14.78 26.77 -16.03
C MET A 513 14.50 27.17 -17.47
N VAL A 514 14.51 28.49 -17.74
CA VAL A 514 14.44 29.04 -19.10
C VAL A 514 15.85 29.45 -19.50
N ARG A 515 16.34 28.94 -20.64
CA ARG A 515 17.64 29.30 -21.21
C ARG A 515 17.45 30.02 -22.54
N TYR A 516 17.87 31.28 -22.60
CA TYR A 516 17.75 32.18 -23.76
C TYR A 516 18.92 32.05 -24.74
#